data_AF-A0A973A230-F1
#
_entry.id   AF-A0A973A230-F1
#
_cell.length_a   1.000
_cell.length_b   1.000
_cell.length_c   1.000
_cell.angle_alpha   90.00
_cell.angle_beta   90.00
_cell.angle_gamma   90.00
#
_symmetry.space_group_name_H-M   'P 1'
#
loop_
_entity.id
_entity.type
_entity.pdbx_description
1 polymer ?
#
loop_
_entity_poly.entity_id
_entity_poly.type
_entity_poly.pdbx_seq_one_letter_code
_entity_poly.pdbx_strand_id
1 'polypeptide(L)'
;MCHRLIYVVGVVLMVSQLMAGVAGAADPTLVGWWKLDDGSGTVAKDSTVNESHGTLNGDTVWVEGQLGGALQLDGSTTNVEIPAHANQALINNGDFSMMAWIKTTDIAGTNYAFQQGDGGGTGRSWLFTANSGEITTYVGVGNFGSGVIMELDEWYHA
;
A
#
# COMPACT_ATOMS: atom_id res chain seq x y z
N MET A 1 8.85 65.62 -25.88
CA MET A 1 9.46 65.92 -24.57
C MET A 1 8.35 66.17 -23.54
N CYS A 2 8.64 65.84 -22.28
CA CYS A 2 7.87 66.01 -21.02
C CYS A 2 6.98 64.84 -20.55
N HIS A 3 7.50 64.22 -19.49
CA HIS A 3 6.96 63.18 -18.61
C HIS A 3 5.76 63.64 -17.76
N ARG A 4 5.02 62.68 -17.18
CA ARG A 4 4.88 62.53 -15.72
C ARG A 4 4.26 61.19 -15.27
N LEU A 5 4.97 60.54 -14.34
CA LEU A 5 4.60 59.38 -13.53
C LEU A 5 3.73 59.84 -12.33
N ILE A 6 2.83 58.98 -11.77
CA ILE A 6 2.62 58.72 -10.31
C ILE A 6 1.33 57.90 -10.00
N TYR A 7 1.55 56.69 -9.46
CA TYR A 7 0.85 55.81 -8.47
C TYR A 7 -0.71 55.66 -8.41
N VAL A 8 -1.20 54.42 -8.19
CA VAL A 8 -1.60 53.90 -6.86
C VAL A 8 -2.03 52.42 -6.94
N VAL A 9 -1.43 51.65 -6.03
CA VAL A 9 -1.78 50.34 -5.46
C VAL A 9 -3.29 50.02 -5.50
N GLY A 10 -3.65 48.86 -6.06
CA GLY A 10 -5.04 48.38 -6.07
C GLY A 10 -5.13 46.86 -6.15
N VAL A 11 -5.01 46.21 -4.98
CA VAL A 11 -5.71 44.95 -4.62
C VAL A 11 -5.61 43.79 -5.62
N VAL A 12 -4.54 43.00 -5.49
CA VAL A 12 -4.60 41.54 -5.75
C VAL A 12 -4.26 40.87 -4.43
N LEU A 13 -5.27 40.71 -3.58
CA LEU A 13 -5.21 39.99 -2.32
C LEU A 13 -6.21 38.82 -2.43
N MET A 14 -5.65 37.61 -2.38
CA MET A 14 -6.30 36.30 -2.16
C MET A 14 -7.10 35.77 -3.36
N VAL A 15 -6.78 34.61 -3.94
CA VAL A 15 -6.62 33.31 -3.27
C VAL A 15 -5.54 32.49 -3.98
N SER A 16 -4.37 32.30 -3.37
CA SER A 16 -3.37 31.31 -3.81
C SER A 16 -2.91 30.37 -2.69
N GLN A 17 -3.73 30.23 -1.65
CA GLN A 17 -3.63 29.14 -0.68
C GLN A 17 -5.01 28.55 -0.50
N LEU A 18 -5.31 27.50 -1.28
CA LEU A 18 -5.93 26.27 -0.78
C LEU A 18 -5.95 25.26 -1.94
N MET A 19 -4.78 24.74 -2.28
CA MET A 19 -4.69 23.31 -2.55
C MET A 19 -3.88 22.65 -1.43
N ALA A 20 -4.14 23.07 -0.18
CA ALA A 20 -4.27 22.05 0.86
C ALA A 20 -5.61 21.37 0.58
N GLY A 21 -5.68 20.65 -0.55
CA GLY A 21 -6.75 19.70 -0.79
C GLY A 21 -6.73 18.83 0.44
N VAL A 22 -7.84 18.86 1.18
CA VAL A 22 -8.03 18.27 2.50
C VAL A 22 -7.12 17.06 2.60
N ALA A 23 -5.95 17.24 3.22
CA ALA A 23 -5.21 16.10 3.71
C ALA A 23 -6.14 15.61 4.81
N GLY A 24 -7.09 14.74 4.42
CA GLY A 24 -7.92 14.01 5.36
C GLY A 24 -6.91 13.49 6.35
N ALA A 25 -6.97 14.02 7.58
CA ALA A 25 -5.84 14.05 8.48
C ALA A 25 -5.17 12.69 8.40
N ALA A 26 -3.97 12.64 7.79
CA ALA A 26 -3.28 11.38 7.61
C ALA A 26 -3.17 10.82 9.01
N ASP A 27 -3.81 9.67 9.26
CA ASP A 27 -3.81 9.07 10.57
C ASP A 27 -2.34 8.97 10.99
N PRO A 28 -1.89 9.69 12.04
CA PRO A 28 -0.48 9.72 12.39
C PRO A 28 0.01 8.34 12.84
N THR A 29 -0.91 7.40 13.08
CA THR A 29 -0.61 6.01 13.40
C THR A 29 -0.52 5.11 12.15
N LEU A 30 -0.86 5.61 10.96
CA LEU A 30 -0.72 4.85 9.72
C LEU A 30 0.76 4.72 9.34
N VAL A 31 1.27 3.50 9.45
CA VAL A 31 2.71 3.21 9.25
C VAL A 31 3.09 2.89 7.81
N GLY A 32 2.12 2.70 6.91
CA GLY A 32 2.34 2.51 5.48
C GLY A 32 1.04 2.54 4.68
N TRP A 33 1.08 3.12 3.48
CA TRP A 33 -0.05 3.17 2.56
C TRP A 33 0.40 3.19 1.11
N TRP A 34 0.36 2.02 0.46
CA TRP A 34 0.66 1.87 -0.96
C TRP A 34 -0.64 1.84 -1.76
N LYS A 35 -0.95 2.94 -2.44
CA LYS A 35 -2.15 3.04 -3.29
C LYS A 35 -2.05 2.27 -4.59
N LEU A 36 -0.81 2.07 -5.05
CA LEU A 36 -0.48 1.43 -6.32
C LEU A 36 -0.98 2.18 -7.57
N ASP A 37 -1.18 3.49 -7.45
CA ASP A 37 -1.60 4.37 -8.57
C ASP A 37 -0.42 4.91 -9.40
N ASP A 38 0.82 4.50 -9.12
CA ASP A 38 2.02 4.99 -9.81
C ASP A 38 2.04 4.61 -11.30
N GLY A 39 1.46 3.44 -11.64
CA GLY A 39 1.19 2.98 -13.01
C GLY A 39 2.40 2.66 -13.88
N SER A 40 3.63 2.87 -13.39
CA SER A 40 4.87 2.57 -14.10
C SER A 40 6.09 2.58 -13.19
N GLY A 41 7.22 2.06 -13.70
CA GLY A 41 8.49 2.02 -12.98
C GLY A 41 8.57 0.86 -11.99
N THR A 42 9.61 0.91 -11.14
CA THR A 42 9.98 -0.18 -10.23
C THR A 42 9.75 0.17 -8.75
N VAL A 43 8.96 1.21 -8.47
CA VAL A 43 8.74 1.71 -7.11
C VAL A 43 7.25 1.87 -6.85
N ALA A 44 6.75 1.23 -5.81
CA ALA A 44 5.43 1.47 -5.23
C ALA A 44 5.55 2.52 -4.13
N LYS A 45 4.95 3.70 -4.30
CA LYS A 45 5.11 4.78 -3.33
C LYS A 45 4.24 4.56 -2.11
N ASP A 46 4.88 4.65 -0.94
CA ASP A 46 4.20 4.86 0.33
C ASP A 46 3.72 6.32 0.42
N SER A 47 2.42 6.50 0.65
CA SER A 47 1.76 7.80 0.73
C SER A 47 1.70 8.36 2.16
N THR A 48 2.32 7.68 3.13
CA THR A 48 2.47 8.19 4.49
C THR A 48 3.72 9.05 4.65
N VAL A 49 3.83 9.70 5.81
CA VAL A 49 5.04 10.47 6.20
C VAL A 49 6.28 9.60 6.38
N ASN A 50 6.13 8.26 6.41
CA ASN A 50 7.24 7.34 6.63
C ASN A 50 8.02 7.06 5.34
N GLU A 51 7.46 7.38 4.17
CA GLU A 51 8.09 7.22 2.86
C GLU A 51 8.74 5.83 2.65
N SER A 52 8.12 4.78 3.21
CA SER A 52 8.62 3.41 3.11
C SER A 52 8.26 2.81 1.76
N HIS A 53 8.82 3.38 0.71
CA HIS A 53 8.55 2.99 -0.66
C HIS A 53 8.96 1.54 -0.91
N GLY A 54 8.12 0.81 -1.64
CA GLY A 54 8.38 -0.57 -2.03
C GLY A 54 9.16 -0.65 -3.32
N THR A 55 10.11 -1.58 -3.41
CA THR A 55 10.80 -1.92 -4.66
C THR A 55 10.08 -3.10 -5.30
N LEU A 56 9.70 -2.95 -6.57
CA LEU A 56 9.13 -4.05 -7.36
C LEU A 56 10.27 -4.95 -7.86
N ASN A 57 10.12 -6.25 -7.64
CA ASN A 57 11.06 -7.29 -8.08
C ASN A 57 10.45 -8.17 -9.17
N GLY A 58 11.31 -8.83 -9.95
CA GLY A 58 10.90 -9.68 -11.07
C GLY A 58 10.15 -8.88 -12.16
N ASP A 59 9.39 -9.60 -12.97
CA ASP A 59 8.56 -9.02 -14.04
C ASP A 59 7.19 -8.55 -13.50
N THR A 60 7.19 -7.79 -12.39
CA THR A 60 5.95 -7.26 -11.79
C THR A 60 5.26 -6.28 -12.76
N VAL A 61 3.94 -6.42 -12.93
CA VAL A 61 3.16 -5.62 -13.89
C VAL A 61 2.16 -4.73 -13.18
N TRP A 62 2.10 -3.45 -13.58
CA TRP A 62 1.05 -2.52 -13.20
C TRP A 62 -0.23 -2.79 -13.99
N VAL A 63 -1.36 -2.91 -13.29
CA VAL A 63 -2.69 -3.20 -13.87
C VAL A 63 -3.77 -2.30 -13.27
N GLU A 64 -4.97 -2.33 -13.84
CA GLU A 64 -6.14 -1.69 -13.22
C GLU A 64 -6.57 -2.45 -11.96
N GLY A 65 -6.71 -1.73 -10.86
CA GLY A 65 -7.10 -2.27 -9.56
C GLY A 65 -8.59 -2.11 -9.27
N GLN A 66 -9.03 -2.59 -8.11
CA GLN A 66 -10.37 -2.28 -7.60
C GLN A 66 -10.56 -0.78 -7.37
N LEU A 67 -9.50 -0.11 -6.92
CA LEU A 67 -9.43 1.33 -6.73
C LEU A 67 -8.16 1.84 -7.41
N GLY A 68 -8.31 2.50 -8.56
CA GLY A 68 -7.16 3.04 -9.29
C GLY A 68 -6.27 1.93 -9.87
N GLY A 69 -5.00 1.90 -9.47
CA GLY A 69 -4.03 0.90 -9.93
C GLY A 69 -3.87 -0.29 -8.99
N ALA A 70 -3.23 -1.34 -9.49
CA ALA A 70 -2.80 -2.51 -8.73
C ALA A 70 -1.53 -3.12 -9.35
N LEU A 71 -0.98 -4.12 -8.66
CA LEU A 71 0.15 -4.92 -9.14
C LEU A 71 -0.31 -6.36 -9.37
N GLN A 72 0.00 -6.90 -10.54
CA GLN A 72 -0.15 -8.32 -10.83
C GLN A 72 1.14 -9.04 -10.43
N LEU A 73 1.00 -10.02 -9.54
CA LEU A 73 2.07 -10.87 -9.05
C LEU A 73 1.85 -12.31 -9.55
N ASP A 74 2.94 -12.99 -9.90
CA ASP A 74 3.00 -14.37 -10.41
C ASP A 74 3.03 -15.45 -9.31
N GLY A 75 3.15 -15.04 -8.04
CA GLY A 75 3.26 -15.95 -6.90
C GLY A 75 4.60 -16.70 -6.79
N SER A 76 5.62 -16.34 -7.59
CA SER A 76 6.91 -17.02 -7.60
C SER A 76 8.10 -16.05 -7.58
N THR A 77 8.21 -15.16 -8.55
CA THR A 77 9.40 -14.30 -8.75
C THR A 77 9.11 -12.82 -8.58
N THR A 78 7.84 -12.46 -8.53
CA THR A 78 7.39 -11.08 -8.38
C THR A 78 6.93 -10.80 -6.97
N ASN A 79 7.38 -9.67 -6.43
CA ASN A 79 6.95 -9.16 -5.14
C ASN A 79 7.24 -7.67 -5.04
N VAL A 80 6.65 -7.02 -4.04
CA VAL A 80 7.06 -5.71 -3.59
C VAL A 80 7.84 -5.86 -2.29
N GLU A 81 9.09 -5.42 -2.28
CA GLU A 81 9.92 -5.42 -1.08
C GLU A 81 9.88 -4.06 -0.41
N ILE A 82 9.34 -4.01 0.80
CA ILE A 82 9.35 -2.82 1.65
C ILE A 82 10.62 -2.84 2.50
N PRO A 83 11.41 -1.76 2.52
CA PRO A 83 12.61 -1.69 3.35
C PRO A 83 12.23 -1.83 4.84
N ALA A 84 13.07 -2.54 5.59
CA ALA A 84 12.84 -2.70 7.02
C ALA A 84 13.00 -1.35 7.75
N HIS A 85 11.94 -0.90 8.42
CA HIS A 85 11.97 0.27 9.29
C HIS A 85 11.46 -0.06 10.70
N ALA A 86 11.97 0.69 11.71
CA ALA A 86 11.62 0.47 13.11
C ALA A 86 10.14 0.71 13.42
N ASN A 87 9.49 1.63 12.68
CA ASN A 87 8.04 1.89 12.78
C ASN A 87 7.18 0.78 12.14
N GLN A 88 7.77 -0.13 11.37
CA GLN A 88 7.12 -1.26 10.70
C GLN A 88 7.56 -2.61 11.27
N ALA A 89 8.32 -2.60 12.36
CA ALA A 89 8.61 -3.79 13.14
C ALA A 89 7.32 -4.21 13.88
N LEU A 90 6.38 -4.86 13.18
CA LEU A 90 5.10 -5.33 13.74
C LEU A 90 5.25 -6.63 14.53
N ILE A 91 6.30 -7.41 14.25
CA ILE A 91 6.59 -8.63 15.00
C ILE A 91 6.88 -8.27 16.47
N ASN A 92 6.04 -8.80 17.37
CA ASN A 92 6.15 -8.62 18.83
C ASN A 92 6.06 -7.16 19.31
N ASN A 93 5.39 -6.28 18.57
CA ASN A 93 5.37 -4.85 18.88
C ASN A 93 3.95 -4.26 18.88
N GLY A 94 3.17 -4.65 19.88
CA GLY A 94 1.84 -4.10 20.13
C GLY A 94 0.76 -4.55 19.15
N ASP A 95 -0.37 -3.87 19.22
CA ASP A 95 -1.54 -4.12 18.39
C ASP A 95 -1.38 -3.41 17.04
N PHE A 96 -1.87 -4.04 15.98
CA PHE A 96 -1.86 -3.47 14.64
C PHE A 96 -3.12 -3.84 13.88
N SER A 97 -3.36 -3.15 12.76
CA SER A 97 -4.36 -3.53 11.77
C SER A 97 -3.74 -3.38 10.39
N MET A 98 -4.19 -4.22 9.46
CA MET A 98 -3.79 -4.16 8.06
C MET A 98 -5.01 -4.48 7.22
N MET A 99 -5.05 -3.90 6.03
CA MET A 99 -6.10 -4.17 5.06
C MET A 99 -5.53 -4.12 3.65
N ALA A 100 -6.09 -4.90 2.74
CA ALA A 100 -5.73 -4.88 1.32
C ALA A 100 -6.91 -5.25 0.43
N TRP A 101 -6.92 -4.70 -0.79
CA TRP A 101 -7.70 -5.26 -1.89
C TRP A 101 -6.89 -6.38 -2.54
N ILE A 102 -7.46 -7.58 -2.59
CA ILE A 102 -6.84 -8.76 -3.20
C ILE A 102 -7.78 -9.40 -4.21
N LYS A 103 -7.22 -9.85 -5.32
CA LYS A 103 -7.87 -10.67 -6.35
C LYS A 103 -6.91 -11.78 -6.72
N THR A 104 -7.42 -12.99 -6.93
CA THR A 104 -6.60 -14.13 -7.32
C THR A 104 -7.15 -14.80 -8.57
N THR A 105 -6.23 -15.31 -9.39
CA THR A 105 -6.52 -16.17 -10.55
C THR A 105 -6.27 -17.64 -10.25
N ASP A 106 -5.73 -17.95 -9.07
CA ASP A 106 -5.47 -19.29 -8.58
C ASP A 106 -5.78 -19.41 -7.08
N ILE A 107 -6.41 -20.51 -6.69
CA ILE A 107 -6.70 -20.86 -5.29
C ILE A 107 -5.99 -22.16 -4.88
N ALA A 108 -5.17 -22.72 -5.77
CA ALA A 108 -4.25 -23.78 -5.44
C ALA A 108 -3.04 -23.21 -4.67
N GLY A 109 -2.60 -23.94 -3.66
CA GLY A 109 -1.46 -23.56 -2.83
C GLY A 109 -1.72 -22.36 -1.92
N THR A 110 -0.67 -21.94 -1.23
CA THR A 110 -0.74 -20.78 -0.33
C THR A 110 -0.20 -19.56 -1.07
N ASN A 111 -1.01 -18.49 -1.18
CA ASN A 111 -0.60 -17.25 -1.83
C ASN A 111 -0.53 -16.12 -0.82
N TYR A 112 0.61 -15.43 -0.76
CA TYR A 112 0.87 -14.43 0.26
C TYR A 112 0.63 -13.01 -0.26
N ALA A 113 -0.24 -12.27 0.43
CA ALA A 113 -0.48 -10.86 0.14
C ALA A 113 0.42 -9.94 0.98
N PHE A 114 0.64 -10.30 2.25
CA PHE A 114 1.51 -9.53 3.13
C PHE A 114 2.33 -10.46 4.04
N GLN A 115 3.65 -10.33 3.96
CA GLN A 115 4.61 -11.05 4.79
C GLN A 115 5.66 -10.09 5.33
N GLN A 116 6.19 -10.41 6.51
CA GLN A 116 7.32 -9.73 7.10
C GLN A 116 8.42 -10.74 7.36
N GLY A 117 9.57 -10.58 6.71
CA GLY A 117 10.77 -11.35 7.05
C GLY A 117 11.27 -11.01 8.46
N ASP A 118 11.84 -11.98 9.15
CA ASP A 118 12.75 -11.71 10.26
C ASP A 118 14.21 -11.87 9.79
N GLY A 119 15.16 -11.28 10.52
CA GLY A 119 16.59 -11.38 10.18
C GLY A 119 17.15 -12.81 10.23
N GLY A 120 16.36 -13.80 10.65
CA GLY A 120 16.70 -15.22 10.72
C GLY A 120 16.05 -16.07 9.61
N GLY A 121 15.30 -15.47 8.69
CA GLY A 121 14.64 -16.16 7.58
C GLY A 121 13.31 -16.83 7.90
N THR A 122 12.81 -16.72 9.14
CA THR A 122 11.47 -17.21 9.53
C THR A 122 10.52 -16.03 9.64
N GLY A 123 10.06 -15.53 8.50
CA GLY A 123 9.09 -14.44 8.46
C GLY A 123 7.73 -14.80 9.08
N ARG A 124 6.86 -13.79 9.26
CA ARG A 124 5.44 -13.96 9.55
C ARG A 124 4.60 -13.64 8.32
N SER A 125 3.57 -14.46 8.09
CA SER A 125 2.58 -14.24 7.03
C SER A 125 1.32 -13.68 7.64
N TRP A 126 1.05 -12.40 7.41
CA TRP A 126 -0.01 -11.70 8.11
C TRP A 126 -1.33 -11.73 7.36
N LEU A 127 -1.28 -11.75 6.03
CA LEU A 127 -2.45 -11.91 5.16
C LEU A 127 -2.08 -12.80 3.98
N PHE A 128 -2.80 -13.91 3.82
CA PHE A 128 -2.57 -14.87 2.74
C PHE A 128 -3.85 -15.66 2.45
N THR A 129 -3.90 -16.31 1.30
CA THR A 129 -4.91 -17.31 0.98
C THR A 129 -4.33 -18.69 1.24
N ALA A 130 -5.04 -19.53 1.98
CA ALA A 130 -4.65 -20.91 2.21
C ALA A 130 -4.85 -21.76 0.95
N ASN A 131 -4.33 -22.99 0.92
CA ASN A 131 -4.54 -23.98 -0.16
C ASN A 131 -6.02 -24.37 -0.40
N SER A 132 -6.95 -23.85 0.39
CA SER A 132 -8.40 -23.93 0.17
C SER A 132 -8.96 -22.73 -0.61
N GLY A 133 -8.16 -21.70 -0.87
CA GLY A 133 -8.62 -20.36 -1.29
C GLY A 133 -9.13 -19.49 -0.14
N GLU A 134 -9.07 -19.96 1.12
CA GLU A 134 -9.57 -19.21 2.26
C GLU A 134 -8.66 -18.06 2.65
N ILE A 135 -9.22 -16.84 2.78
CA ILE A 135 -8.49 -15.69 3.31
C ILE A 135 -8.15 -15.97 4.78
N THR A 136 -6.86 -15.93 5.11
CA THR A 136 -6.30 -16.42 6.37
C THR A 136 -5.22 -15.45 6.90
N THR A 137 -5.11 -15.37 8.21
CA THR A 137 -4.01 -14.68 8.90
C THR A 137 -3.23 -15.65 9.81
N TYR A 138 -1.93 -15.43 9.98
CA TYR A 138 -1.14 -16.11 11.01
C TYR A 138 -0.66 -15.10 12.06
N VAL A 139 -1.23 -15.20 13.27
CA VAL A 139 -0.89 -14.32 14.40
C VAL A 139 -0.60 -15.19 15.63
N GLY A 140 0.42 -14.79 16.40
CA GLY A 140 0.84 -15.56 17.58
C GLY A 140 1.46 -16.90 17.17
N VAL A 141 0.66 -17.97 17.21
CA VAL A 141 1.08 -19.37 17.03
C VAL A 141 0.15 -20.19 16.12
N GLY A 142 -0.78 -19.56 15.40
CA GLY A 142 -1.77 -20.28 14.61
C GLY A 142 -2.36 -19.50 13.45
N ASN A 143 -2.99 -20.27 12.55
CA ASN A 143 -3.79 -19.75 11.44
C ASN A 143 -5.20 -19.45 11.91
N PHE A 144 -5.74 -18.31 11.48
CA PHE A 144 -7.13 -17.92 11.68
C PHE A 144 -7.74 -17.67 10.31
N GLY A 145 -8.63 -18.57 9.90
CA GLY A 145 -9.39 -18.44 8.66
C GLY A 145 -10.56 -17.48 8.84
N SER A 146 -10.87 -16.74 7.78
CA SER A 146 -12.02 -15.82 7.72
C SER A 146 -13.36 -16.54 7.55
N GLY A 147 -13.35 -17.82 7.13
CA GLY A 147 -14.52 -18.52 6.61
C GLY A 147 -14.90 -18.12 5.17
N VAL A 148 -14.16 -17.22 4.54
CA VAL A 148 -14.41 -16.73 3.17
C VAL A 148 -13.45 -17.43 2.21
N ILE A 149 -13.99 -18.24 1.32
CA ILE A 149 -13.27 -18.81 0.17
C ILE A 149 -13.35 -17.82 -0.99
N MET A 150 -12.20 -17.46 -1.55
CA MET A 150 -12.16 -16.55 -2.70
C MET A 150 -12.67 -17.22 -3.97
N GLU A 151 -13.50 -16.50 -4.69
CA GLU A 151 -13.82 -16.79 -6.08
C GLU A 151 -12.72 -16.23 -6.98
N LEU A 152 -12.43 -16.96 -8.06
CA LEU A 152 -11.43 -16.52 -9.03
C LEU A 152 -11.90 -15.25 -9.71
N ASP A 153 -10.93 -14.37 -9.97
CA ASP A 153 -11.13 -13.11 -10.65
C ASP A 153 -12.02 -12.07 -9.95
N GLU A 154 -12.34 -12.28 -8.67
CA GLU A 154 -13.11 -11.35 -7.86
C GLU A 154 -12.23 -10.58 -6.86
N TRP A 155 -12.62 -9.33 -6.57
CA TRP A 155 -11.91 -8.47 -5.61
C TRP A 155 -12.50 -8.60 -4.20
N TYR A 156 -11.63 -8.78 -3.22
CA TYR A 156 -11.97 -8.85 -1.80
C TYR A 156 -11.23 -7.78 -1.03
N HIS A 157 -11.92 -7.13 -0.09
CA HIS A 157 -11.31 -6.25 0.90
C HIS A 157 -11.10 -7.05 2.18
N ALA A 158 -9.85 -7.40 2.45
CA ALA A 158 -9.42 -8.24 3.57
C ALA A 158 -8.66 -7.42 4.60
#